data_AF-A0A8D1XH62-F1
#
_entry.id   AF-A0A8D1XH62-F1
#
_cell.length_a   1.000
_cell.length_b   1.000
_cell.length_c   1.000
_cell.angle_alpha   90.00
_cell.angle_beta   90.00
_cell.angle_gamma   90.00
#
_symmetry.space_group_name_H-M   'P 1'
#
loop_
_entity.id
_entity.type
_entity.pdbx_description
1 polymer ?
#
loop_
_entity_poly.entity_id
_entity_poly.type
_entity_poly.pdbx_seq_one_letter_code
_entity_poly.pdbx_strand_id
1 'polypeptide(L)'
;MASPAPLAASISHQMVALHTLQLLQQEWGWGDAPGAPEGSHDLDCVSTAPACRSGSPLARPGPGCEEESGGRGSRNGGSWAQASSPEAEVMRGAEGGRKLLPLPRGRGPACTLAGRAMRCALARVVDSTSGLVSVEQTLLAPLQQERSFPIHLKDSVEFRNICSHLALQLEGQQFDRDLDAAHQCLKTIVKKPTQSLASLPSDVHVVACASLRQILQNLPDI
;
A
#
# COMPACT_ATOMS: atom_id res chain seq x y z
N MET A 1 29.29 -17.08 -27.75
CA MET A 1 28.71 -15.72 -27.71
C MET A 1 27.32 -15.88 -27.11
N ALA A 2 27.12 -15.52 -25.84
CA ALA A 2 25.78 -15.58 -25.26
C ALA A 2 24.93 -14.45 -25.86
N SER A 3 23.72 -14.77 -26.28
CA SER A 3 22.82 -13.76 -26.85
C SER A 3 22.35 -12.81 -25.74
N PRO A 4 22.31 -11.48 -25.97
CA PRO A 4 21.68 -10.53 -25.04
C PRO A 4 20.15 -10.67 -24.98
N ALA A 5 19.56 -11.56 -25.79
CA ALA A 5 18.12 -11.77 -25.89
C ALA A 5 17.38 -11.98 -24.55
N PRO A 6 17.91 -12.71 -23.54
CA PRO A 6 17.21 -12.89 -22.28
C PRO A 6 17.03 -11.59 -21.48
N LEU A 7 18.02 -10.68 -21.52
CA LEU A 7 17.92 -9.38 -20.85
C LEU A 7 16.98 -8.44 -21.60
N ALA A 8 17.08 -8.39 -22.92
CA ALA A 8 16.16 -7.59 -23.72
C ALA A 8 14.69 -8.02 -23.52
N ALA A 9 14.44 -9.33 -23.44
CA ALA A 9 13.12 -9.87 -23.10
C ALA A 9 12.70 -9.51 -21.66
N SER A 10 13.62 -9.59 -20.69
CA SER A 10 13.39 -9.17 -19.30
C SER A 10 12.96 -7.71 -19.23
N ILE A 11 13.76 -6.81 -19.81
CA ILE A 11 13.49 -5.36 -19.88
C ILE A 11 12.13 -5.11 -20.52
N SER A 12 11.81 -5.80 -21.62
CA SER A 12 10.54 -5.62 -22.32
C SER A 12 9.34 -5.95 -21.43
N HIS A 13 9.39 -7.03 -20.66
CA HIS A 13 8.34 -7.38 -19.71
C HIS A 13 8.25 -6.39 -18.54
N GLN A 14 9.38 -5.92 -18.03
CA GLN A 14 9.42 -4.91 -16.97
C GLN A 14 8.87 -3.56 -17.45
N MET A 15 9.13 -3.15 -18.70
CA MET A 15 8.56 -1.94 -19.27
C MET A 15 7.04 -2.01 -19.42
N VAL A 16 6.51 -3.16 -19.87
CA VAL A 16 5.05 -3.37 -19.91
C VAL A 16 4.47 -3.30 -18.51
N ALA A 17 5.10 -3.96 -17.53
CA ALA A 17 4.68 -3.90 -16.13
C ALA A 17 4.70 -2.47 -15.58
N LEU A 18 5.78 -1.72 -15.84
CA LEU A 18 5.91 -0.31 -15.44
C LEU A 18 4.80 0.54 -16.03
N HIS A 19 4.52 0.41 -17.33
CA HIS A 19 3.44 1.14 -17.98
C HIS A 19 2.08 0.79 -17.37
N THR A 20 1.82 -0.49 -17.09
CA THR A 20 0.61 -0.92 -16.40
C THR A 20 0.48 -0.28 -15.01
N LEU A 21 1.56 -0.24 -14.23
CA LEU A 21 1.54 0.39 -12.90
C LEU A 21 1.39 1.91 -12.98
N GLN A 22 1.98 2.57 -13.97
CA GLN A 22 1.83 4.01 -14.20
C GLN A 22 0.41 4.38 -14.61
N LEU A 23 -0.24 3.56 -15.45
CA LEU A 23 -1.66 3.72 -15.77
C LEU A 23 -2.52 3.52 -14.53
N LEU A 24 -2.24 2.47 -13.75
CA LEU A 24 -2.94 2.19 -12.49
C LEU A 24 -2.84 3.39 -11.52
N GLN A 25 -1.66 4.00 -11.38
CA GLN A 25 -1.49 5.21 -10.57
C GLN A 25 -2.32 6.41 -11.08
N GLN A 26 -2.43 6.58 -12.39
CA GLN A 26 -3.22 7.65 -13.01
C GLN A 26 -4.73 7.43 -12.85
N GLU A 27 -5.22 6.22 -13.11
CA GLU A 27 -6.64 5.86 -13.01
C GLU A 27 -7.14 5.96 -11.57
N TRP A 28 -6.28 5.65 -10.59
CA TRP A 28 -6.58 5.82 -9.18
C TRP A 28 -6.68 7.28 -8.72
N GLY A 29 -6.61 8.23 -9.67
CA GLY A 29 -7.10 9.59 -9.50
C GLY A 29 -6.61 10.18 -8.19
N TRP A 30 -5.29 10.38 -8.08
CA TRP A 30 -4.67 11.08 -6.96
C TRP A 30 -5.03 12.56 -7.05
N GLY A 31 -6.32 12.86 -6.88
CA GLY A 31 -6.96 14.07 -7.34
C GLY A 31 -6.27 15.31 -6.79
N ASP A 32 -5.56 16.01 -7.67
CA ASP A 32 -5.70 17.44 -7.72
C ASP A 32 -6.90 17.78 -8.58
N ALA A 33 -7.86 18.47 -7.96
CA ALA A 33 -8.80 19.28 -8.69
C ALA A 33 -8.01 20.30 -9.54
N PRO A 34 -8.51 20.72 -10.71
CA PRO A 34 -7.82 21.73 -11.52
C PRO A 34 -7.78 23.05 -10.72
N GLY A 35 -6.62 23.38 -10.13
CA GLY A 35 -6.43 24.65 -9.42
C GLY A 35 -5.56 24.65 -8.16
N ALA A 36 -4.98 23.53 -7.72
CA ALA A 36 -3.99 23.55 -6.63
C ALA A 36 -2.57 23.78 -7.20
N PRO A 37 -1.73 24.63 -6.58
CA PRO A 37 -0.39 24.86 -7.07
C PRO A 37 0.46 23.59 -6.89
N GLU A 38 1.20 23.23 -7.93
CA GLU A 38 2.24 22.20 -7.91
C GLU A 38 3.11 22.37 -6.66
N GLY A 39 2.85 21.54 -5.66
CA GLY A 39 3.49 21.59 -4.35
C GLY A 39 4.02 20.22 -4.01
N SER A 40 5.28 19.99 -4.43
CA SER A 40 6.17 18.87 -4.10
C SER A 40 5.55 17.47 -4.04
N HIS A 41 6.02 16.61 -4.93
CA HIS A 41 6.10 15.16 -4.72
C HIS A 41 6.93 14.85 -3.46
N ASP A 42 6.38 15.12 -2.29
CA ASP A 42 6.89 14.69 -1.00
C ASP A 42 5.84 13.78 -0.38
N LEU A 43 5.68 12.62 -1.01
CA LEU A 43 5.13 11.46 -0.32
C LEU A 43 6.24 10.96 0.61
N ASP A 44 6.38 11.66 1.73
CA ASP A 44 7.31 11.32 2.79
C ASP A 44 6.77 10.06 3.49
N CYS A 45 6.90 8.91 2.82
CA CYS A 45 6.52 7.60 3.31
C CYS A 45 7.60 7.09 4.27
N VAL A 46 8.11 7.94 5.17
CA VAL A 46 9.04 7.58 6.23
C VAL A 46 8.29 6.71 7.23
N SER A 47 8.72 5.46 7.34
CA SER A 47 8.29 4.52 8.36
C SER A 47 8.78 5.02 9.72
N THR A 48 8.02 5.92 10.35
CA THR A 48 8.26 6.29 11.75
C THR A 48 7.56 5.24 12.61
N ALA A 49 8.26 4.17 12.95
CA ALA A 49 7.85 3.29 14.04
C ALA A 49 7.67 4.15 15.31
N PRO A 50 6.55 4.03 16.06
CA PRO A 50 6.43 4.73 17.31
C PRO A 50 7.39 4.09 18.31
N ALA A 51 8.49 4.79 18.61
CA ALA A 51 9.28 4.52 19.79
C ALA A 51 8.37 4.77 21.00
N CYS A 52 7.84 3.70 21.61
CA CYS A 52 7.17 3.75 22.91
C CYS A 52 8.18 4.20 23.96
N ARG A 53 8.40 5.50 24.09
CA ARG A 53 9.06 6.08 25.24
C ARG A 53 8.06 6.10 26.39
N SER A 54 8.29 5.14 27.28
CA SER A 54 7.76 5.05 28.62
C SER A 54 7.78 6.40 29.35
N GLY A 55 6.67 6.73 30.02
CA GLY A 55 6.63 7.76 31.05
C GLY A 55 5.30 8.51 31.15
N SER A 56 4.43 8.09 32.08
CA SER A 56 3.99 9.00 33.16
C SER A 56 3.22 8.25 34.27
N PRO A 57 3.44 8.55 35.56
CA PRO A 57 2.77 7.93 36.70
C PRO A 57 1.53 8.71 37.18
N LEU A 58 0.80 8.10 38.13
CA LEU A 58 -0.37 8.58 38.89
C LEU A 58 -1.72 8.53 38.14
N ALA A 59 -2.85 8.11 38.71
CA ALA A 59 -3.20 7.87 40.10
C ALA A 59 -4.34 6.83 40.19
N ARG A 60 -4.32 6.08 41.30
CA ARG A 60 -5.31 5.09 41.75
C ARG A 60 -6.60 5.78 42.19
N PRO A 61 -7.76 5.15 41.92
CA PRO A 61 -8.83 5.12 42.91
C PRO A 61 -9.35 3.69 43.15
N GLY A 62 -9.44 3.27 44.41
CA GLY A 62 -10.49 2.34 44.85
C GLY A 62 -11.76 3.15 45.20
N PRO A 63 -12.83 2.57 45.78
CA PRO A 63 -12.98 1.23 46.38
C PRO A 63 -14.24 0.47 45.92
N GLY A 64 -14.45 -0.75 46.42
CA GLY A 64 -15.73 -1.47 46.30
C GLY A 64 -15.61 -2.94 46.66
N CYS A 65 -15.68 -3.24 47.96
CA CYS A 65 -15.94 -4.60 48.46
C CYS A 65 -17.42 -4.93 48.22
N GLU A 66 -17.74 -6.18 47.89
CA GLU A 66 -18.66 -7.02 48.65
C GLU A 66 -18.77 -8.43 48.03
N GLU A 67 -18.79 -9.41 48.94
CA GLU A 67 -18.95 -10.85 48.73
C GLU A 67 -20.34 -11.21 48.22
N GLU A 68 -20.44 -12.34 47.53
CA GLU A 68 -21.16 -13.53 48.03
C GLU A 68 -21.80 -14.33 46.90
N SER A 69 -21.54 -15.63 47.00
CA SER A 69 -22.02 -16.74 46.19
C SER A 69 -23.41 -17.19 46.65
N GLY A 70 -24.33 -17.46 45.71
CA GLY A 70 -25.44 -18.37 46.02
C GLY A 70 -26.71 -18.26 45.16
N GLY A 71 -27.09 -19.38 44.55
CA GLY A 71 -28.47 -19.87 44.67
C GLY A 71 -29.50 -19.63 43.56
N ARG A 72 -29.65 -20.63 42.68
CA ARG A 72 -30.89 -21.42 42.36
C ARG A 72 -32.25 -20.75 41.98
N GLY A 73 -32.84 -21.27 40.89
CA GLY A 73 -34.31 -21.41 40.65
C GLY A 73 -34.87 -20.45 39.59
N SER A 74 -35.34 -20.82 38.38
CA SER A 74 -36.36 -21.75 37.86
C SER A 74 -37.78 -21.16 37.72
N ARG A 75 -38.30 -21.22 36.46
CA ARG A 75 -39.72 -21.12 35.98
C ARG A 75 -40.44 -19.77 36.14
N ASN A 76 -41.48 -19.39 35.39
CA ASN A 76 -42.16 -19.75 34.13
C ASN A 76 -43.34 -18.74 34.02
N GLY A 77 -43.69 -18.28 32.81
CA GLY A 77 -45.09 -18.09 32.40
C GLY A 77 -45.75 -16.71 32.57
N GLY A 78 -46.07 -16.08 31.43
CA GLY A 78 -47.46 -15.80 31.04
C GLY A 78 -48.04 -14.38 31.14
N SER A 79 -48.88 -14.05 30.13
CA SER A 79 -50.01 -13.09 30.11
C SER A 79 -49.69 -11.62 29.76
N TRP A 80 -49.97 -11.13 28.53
CA TRP A 80 -51.24 -10.70 27.87
C TRP A 80 -51.78 -9.31 28.29
N ALA A 81 -52.39 -8.64 27.29
CA ALA A 81 -53.18 -7.39 27.27
C ALA A 81 -52.38 -6.08 27.01
N GLN A 82 -52.42 -5.45 25.82
CA GLN A 82 -53.53 -4.81 25.08
C GLN A 82 -53.92 -3.43 25.65
N ALA A 83 -53.70 -2.35 24.88
CA ALA A 83 -54.75 -1.41 24.43
C ALA A 83 -54.17 -0.13 23.77
N SER A 84 -55.02 0.46 22.93
CA SER A 84 -54.83 1.49 21.90
C SER A 84 -54.49 2.94 22.33
N SER A 85 -54.02 3.69 21.32
CA SER A 85 -54.07 5.15 21.01
C SER A 85 -55.38 5.89 21.42
N PRO A 86 -55.58 7.24 21.26
CA PRO A 86 -54.90 8.19 20.36
C PRO A 86 -54.71 9.68 20.80
N GLU A 87 -53.96 10.41 19.94
CA GLU A 87 -54.03 11.82 19.50
C GLU A 87 -54.35 12.99 20.46
N ALA A 88 -53.44 13.98 20.46
CA ALA A 88 -53.78 15.39 20.61
C ALA A 88 -52.73 16.26 19.89
N GLU A 89 -53.08 16.74 18.69
CA GLU A 89 -52.39 17.84 18.03
C GLU A 89 -52.79 19.17 18.70
N VAL A 90 -51.80 19.95 19.16
CA VAL A 90 -51.95 21.39 19.39
C VAL A 90 -50.82 22.13 18.71
N MET A 91 -51.25 22.98 17.78
CA MET A 91 -50.50 23.87 16.92
C MET A 91 -50.00 25.12 17.66
N ARG A 92 -48.83 25.58 17.21
CA ARG A 92 -48.33 26.97 17.15
C ARG A 92 -47.44 27.49 18.29
N GLY A 93 -46.20 27.81 17.91
CA GLY A 93 -45.52 29.01 18.37
C GLY A 93 -44.02 28.83 18.61
N ALA A 94 -43.20 29.20 17.62
CA ALA A 94 -42.04 30.08 17.76
C ALA A 94 -41.04 29.83 16.62
N GLU A 95 -40.82 30.85 15.81
CA GLU A 95 -39.66 30.97 14.94
C GLU A 95 -38.37 30.79 15.76
N GLY A 96 -37.76 29.62 15.60
CA GLY A 96 -36.40 29.35 16.05
C GLY A 96 -35.58 29.00 14.82
N GLY A 97 -35.20 30.03 14.05
CA GLY A 97 -34.29 29.92 12.91
C GLY A 97 -32.96 29.32 13.32
N ARG A 98 -32.87 27.99 13.32
CA ARG A 98 -31.63 27.27 13.13
C ARG A 98 -31.74 26.63 11.76
N LYS A 99 -31.30 27.37 10.74
CA LYS A 99 -30.77 26.73 9.53
C LYS A 99 -29.71 25.75 10.04
N LEU A 100 -30.09 24.48 10.19
CA LEU A 100 -29.13 23.40 10.15
C LEU A 100 -28.51 23.52 8.76
N LEU A 101 -27.37 24.21 8.72
CA LEU A 101 -26.54 24.25 7.53
C LEU A 101 -26.36 22.78 7.12
N PRO A 102 -26.62 22.42 5.86
CA PRO A 102 -26.23 21.11 5.37
C PRO A 102 -24.76 20.94 5.72
N LEU A 103 -24.46 19.91 6.51
CA LEU A 103 -23.10 19.43 6.71
C LEU A 103 -22.47 19.38 5.31
N PRO A 104 -21.32 20.02 5.06
CA PRO A 104 -20.76 20.12 3.71
C PRO A 104 -20.57 18.71 3.17
N ARG A 105 -21.46 18.32 2.27
CA ARG A 105 -21.44 17.06 1.54
C ARG A 105 -20.39 17.25 0.45
N GLY A 106 -19.14 17.27 0.89
CA GLY A 106 -18.00 17.73 0.10
C GLY A 106 -16.72 17.08 0.61
N ARG A 107 -16.73 15.76 0.74
CA ARG A 107 -15.50 14.99 0.82
C ARG A 107 -15.79 13.63 0.21
N GLY A 108 -15.07 13.29 -0.86
CA GLY A 108 -14.97 11.90 -1.29
C GLY A 108 -14.51 11.00 -0.13
N PRO A 109 -14.52 9.67 -0.31
CA PRO A 109 -14.09 8.73 0.73
C PRO A 109 -12.78 9.22 1.35
N ALA A 110 -12.80 9.54 2.65
CA ALA A 110 -11.60 10.01 3.33
C ALA A 110 -10.56 8.89 3.24
N CYS A 111 -9.46 9.14 2.52
CA CYS A 111 -8.37 8.18 2.39
C CYS A 111 -7.95 7.74 3.80
N THR A 112 -8.19 6.47 4.12
CA THR A 112 -7.78 5.88 5.39
C THR A 112 -6.25 5.79 5.43
N LEU A 113 -5.65 5.62 6.61
CA LEU A 113 -4.21 5.38 6.75
C LEU A 113 -3.77 4.20 5.88
N ALA A 114 -4.57 3.13 5.83
CA ALA A 114 -4.36 1.98 4.97
C ALA A 114 -4.33 2.37 3.48
N GLY A 115 -5.30 3.18 3.03
CA GLY A 115 -5.31 3.69 1.65
C GLY A 115 -4.10 4.58 1.31
N ARG A 116 -3.57 5.36 2.27
CA ARG A 116 -2.32 6.10 2.10
C ARG A 116 -1.10 5.18 2.04
N ALA A 117 -1.02 4.19 2.92
CA ALA A 117 0.07 3.23 2.97
C ALA A 117 0.15 2.41 1.67
N MET A 118 -0.99 1.95 1.17
CA MET A 118 -1.09 1.25 -0.11
C MET A 118 -0.64 2.13 -1.29
N ARG A 119 -1.04 3.41 -1.33
CA ARG A 119 -0.57 4.35 -2.36
C ARG A 119 0.94 4.59 -2.28
N CYS A 120 1.48 4.76 -1.08
CA CYS A 120 2.91 4.83 -0.83
C CYS A 120 3.65 3.58 -1.33
N ALA A 121 3.11 2.40 -1.05
CA ALA A 121 3.69 1.13 -1.47
C ALA A 121 3.66 0.99 -3.00
N LEU A 122 2.55 1.29 -3.66
CA LEU A 122 2.46 1.30 -5.13
C LEU A 122 3.46 2.29 -5.75
N ALA A 123 3.62 3.49 -5.19
CA ALA A 123 4.63 4.46 -5.61
C ALA A 123 6.04 3.87 -5.59
N ARG A 124 6.41 3.24 -4.48
CA ARG A 124 7.72 2.58 -4.33
C ARG A 124 7.94 1.46 -5.35
N VAL A 125 6.91 0.68 -5.69
CA VAL A 125 7.02 -0.34 -6.75
C VAL A 125 7.28 0.31 -8.10
N VAL A 126 6.56 1.39 -8.44
CA VAL A 126 6.76 2.11 -9.70
C VAL A 126 8.16 2.70 -9.78
N ASP A 127 8.59 3.41 -8.74
CA ASP A 127 9.92 4.03 -8.69
C ASP A 127 11.04 2.99 -8.76
N SER A 128 10.88 1.87 -8.04
CA SER A 128 11.86 0.78 -8.04
C SER A 128 11.90 0.04 -9.37
N THR A 129 10.75 -0.14 -10.02
CA THR A 129 10.66 -0.77 -11.35
C THR A 129 11.28 0.13 -12.42
N SER A 130 11.00 1.44 -12.38
CA SER A 130 11.62 2.44 -13.25
C SER A 130 13.14 2.48 -13.07
N GLY A 131 13.60 2.52 -11.82
CA GLY A 131 15.02 2.45 -11.47
C GLY A 131 15.67 1.16 -11.97
N LEU A 132 15.00 0.02 -11.82
CA LEU A 132 15.48 -1.27 -12.32
C LEU A 132 15.62 -1.26 -13.84
N VAL A 133 14.60 -0.84 -14.58
CA VAL A 133 14.65 -0.75 -16.05
C VAL A 133 15.80 0.16 -16.49
N SER A 134 15.98 1.30 -15.82
CA SER A 134 17.08 2.23 -16.11
C SER A 134 18.45 1.59 -15.87
N VAL A 135 18.65 0.92 -14.72
CA VAL A 135 19.90 0.19 -14.42
C VAL A 135 20.13 -0.97 -15.39
N GLU A 136 19.07 -1.69 -15.76
CA GLU A 136 19.16 -2.78 -16.73
C GLU A 136 19.60 -2.29 -18.11
N GLN A 137 19.07 -1.16 -18.57
CA GLN A 137 19.41 -0.57 -19.87
C GLN A 137 20.79 0.10 -19.89
N THR A 138 21.14 0.82 -18.83
CA THR A 138 22.35 1.68 -18.81
C THR A 138 23.59 0.97 -18.29
N LEU A 139 23.44 0.06 -17.32
CA LEU A 139 24.56 -0.61 -16.66
C LEU A 139 24.62 -2.09 -17.00
N LEU A 140 23.49 -2.81 -16.95
CA LEU A 140 23.50 -4.27 -17.13
C LEU A 140 23.57 -4.70 -18.60
N ALA A 141 22.96 -3.96 -19.52
CA ALA A 141 23.01 -4.29 -20.94
C ALA A 141 24.43 -4.22 -21.53
N PRO A 142 25.24 -3.17 -21.27
CA PRO A 142 26.66 -3.17 -21.67
C PRO A 142 27.45 -4.30 -21.00
N LEU A 143 27.25 -4.51 -19.69
CA LEU A 143 27.93 -5.58 -18.96
C LEU A 143 27.60 -6.97 -19.52
N GLN A 144 26.36 -7.19 -19.98
CA GLN A 144 25.94 -8.45 -20.57
C GLN A 144 26.55 -8.69 -21.96
N GLN A 145 26.86 -7.63 -22.70
CA GLN A 145 27.60 -7.72 -23.97
C GLN A 145 29.06 -8.10 -23.72
N GLU A 146 29.68 -7.53 -22.68
CA GLU A 146 31.05 -7.86 -22.29
C GLU A 146 31.15 -9.28 -21.70
N ARG A 147 30.19 -9.63 -20.84
CA ARG A 147 30.17 -10.91 -20.13
C ARG A 147 28.77 -11.37 -19.83
N SER A 148 28.44 -12.57 -20.26
CA SER A 148 27.15 -13.18 -19.96
C SER A 148 27.03 -13.57 -18.49
N PHE A 149 25.96 -13.12 -17.85
CA PHE A 149 25.53 -13.59 -16.53
C PHE A 149 24.05 -14.02 -16.60
N PRO A 150 23.59 -14.90 -15.69
CA PRO A 150 22.23 -15.43 -15.75
C PRO A 150 21.19 -14.36 -15.46
N ILE A 151 20.24 -14.20 -16.40
CA ILE A 151 19.03 -13.39 -16.22
C ILE A 151 17.83 -14.31 -16.06
N HIS A 152 17.06 -14.11 -14.99
CA HIS A 152 15.89 -14.93 -14.70
C HIS A 152 14.63 -14.31 -15.31
N LEU A 153 14.47 -14.48 -16.62
CA LEU A 153 13.31 -14.00 -17.38
C LEU A 153 11.97 -14.39 -16.77
N LYS A 154 11.89 -15.58 -16.16
CA LYS A 154 10.68 -16.07 -15.48
C LYS A 154 10.16 -15.05 -14.48
N ASP A 155 11.02 -14.47 -13.67
CA ASP A 155 10.59 -13.54 -12.62
C ASP A 155 10.00 -12.26 -13.22
N SER A 156 10.56 -11.76 -14.33
CA SER A 156 10.01 -10.58 -15.01
C SER A 156 8.68 -10.85 -15.71
N VAL A 157 8.46 -12.08 -16.20
CA VAL A 157 7.15 -12.51 -16.70
C VAL A 157 6.12 -12.57 -15.57
N GLU A 158 6.47 -13.18 -14.44
CA GLU A 158 5.61 -13.25 -13.25
C GLU A 158 5.28 -11.84 -12.74
N PHE A 159 6.27 -10.95 -12.65
CA PHE A 159 6.07 -9.56 -12.24
C PHE A 159 5.07 -8.83 -13.13
N ARG A 160 5.19 -8.97 -14.46
CA ARG A 160 4.23 -8.40 -15.41
C ARG A 160 2.82 -8.94 -15.21
N ASN A 161 2.69 -10.25 -14.97
CA ASN A 161 1.39 -10.88 -14.73
C ASN A 161 0.75 -10.36 -13.43
N ILE A 162 1.54 -10.23 -12.36
CA ILE A 162 1.08 -9.64 -11.09
C ILE A 162 0.64 -8.19 -11.31
N CYS A 163 1.39 -7.37 -12.03
CA CYS A 163 1.00 -5.99 -12.36
C CYS A 163 -0.29 -5.92 -13.18
N SER A 164 -0.51 -6.92 -14.05
CA SER A 164 -1.77 -7.03 -14.79
C SER A 164 -2.95 -7.36 -13.86
N HIS A 165 -2.74 -8.23 -12.86
CA HIS A 165 -3.76 -8.49 -11.84
C HIS A 165 -4.07 -7.27 -10.99
N LEU A 166 -3.03 -6.50 -10.59
CA LEU A 166 -3.20 -5.23 -9.90
C LEU A 166 -4.07 -4.25 -10.71
N ALA A 167 -3.87 -4.17 -12.03
CA ALA A 167 -4.66 -3.31 -12.89
C ALA A 167 -6.12 -3.74 -13.05
N LEU A 168 -6.42 -5.04 -12.90
CA LEU A 168 -7.78 -5.55 -12.96
C LEU A 168 -8.53 -5.40 -11.62
N GLN A 169 -7.83 -5.04 -10.55
CA GLN A 169 -8.39 -4.93 -9.21
C GLN A 169 -8.47 -3.48 -8.76
N LEU A 170 -9.68 -3.05 -8.39
CA LEU A 170 -9.94 -1.66 -8.04
C LEU A 170 -9.77 -1.36 -6.55
N GLU A 171 -9.88 -2.36 -5.65
CA GLU A 171 -9.69 -2.22 -4.20
C GLU A 171 -9.85 -3.59 -3.50
N GLY A 172 -9.29 -3.74 -2.30
CA GLY A 172 -9.56 -4.86 -1.38
C GLY A 172 -8.35 -5.75 -1.08
N GLN A 173 -8.57 -6.78 -0.25
CA GLN A 173 -7.48 -7.65 0.24
C GLN A 173 -6.66 -8.32 -0.88
N GLN A 174 -7.29 -8.61 -2.03
CA GLN A 174 -6.56 -9.23 -3.13
C GLN A 174 -5.56 -8.25 -3.78
N PHE A 175 -5.89 -6.95 -3.82
CA PHE A 175 -4.98 -5.91 -4.30
C PHE A 175 -3.76 -5.80 -3.38
N ASP A 176 -3.98 -5.78 -2.06
CA ASP A 176 -2.89 -5.75 -1.08
C ASP A 176 -1.97 -6.96 -1.25
N ARG A 177 -2.53 -8.16 -1.43
CA ARG A 177 -1.76 -9.39 -1.65
C ARG A 177 -0.96 -9.37 -2.95
N ASP A 178 -1.55 -8.87 -4.04
CA ASP A 178 -0.87 -8.76 -5.32
C ASP A 178 0.21 -7.66 -5.27
N LEU A 179 0.00 -6.60 -4.48
CA LEU A 179 0.99 -5.54 -4.27
C LEU A 179 2.18 -6.05 -3.46
N ASP A 180 1.94 -6.83 -2.42
CA ASP A 180 2.99 -7.53 -1.67
C ASP A 180 3.73 -8.53 -2.56
N ALA A 181 3.01 -9.29 -3.37
CA ALA A 181 3.62 -10.21 -4.35
C ALA A 181 4.49 -9.46 -5.37
N ALA A 182 4.05 -8.29 -5.85
CA ALA A 182 4.81 -7.45 -6.75
C ALA A 182 6.12 -6.97 -6.10
N HIS A 183 6.07 -6.51 -4.83
CA HIS A 183 7.26 -6.15 -4.06
C HIS A 183 8.23 -7.31 -3.93
N GLN A 184 7.77 -8.49 -3.52
CA GLN A 184 8.62 -9.66 -3.34
C GLN A 184 9.21 -10.18 -4.65
N CYS A 185 8.42 -10.13 -5.72
CA CYS A 185 8.88 -10.49 -7.05
C CYS A 185 9.98 -9.53 -7.52
N LEU A 186 9.78 -8.21 -7.37
CA LEU A 186 10.77 -7.20 -7.72
C LEU A 186 12.06 -7.35 -6.90
N LYS A 187 11.95 -7.58 -5.58
CA LYS A 187 13.13 -7.91 -4.73
C LYS A 187 13.90 -9.12 -5.28
N THR A 188 13.20 -10.14 -5.77
CA THR A 188 13.83 -11.33 -6.36
C THR A 188 14.54 -11.02 -7.67
N ILE A 189 13.89 -10.25 -8.55
CA ILE A 189 14.48 -9.80 -9.83
C ILE A 189 15.76 -9.02 -9.59
N VAL A 190 15.83 -8.15 -8.57
CA VAL A 190 17.01 -7.33 -8.28
C VAL A 190 18.11 -8.13 -7.54
N LYS A 191 17.74 -9.05 -6.65
CA LYS A 191 18.70 -9.87 -5.87
C LYS A 191 19.56 -10.76 -6.75
N LYS A 192 18.96 -11.40 -7.76
CA LYS A 192 19.65 -12.36 -8.64
C LYS A 192 20.82 -11.77 -9.45
N PRO A 193 20.67 -10.64 -10.17
CA PRO A 193 21.79 -9.97 -10.82
C PRO A 193 22.77 -9.42 -9.78
N THR A 194 22.30 -8.91 -8.63
CA THR A 194 23.22 -8.45 -7.56
C THR A 194 24.16 -9.56 -7.08
N GLN A 195 23.63 -10.78 -6.88
CA GLN A 195 24.43 -11.95 -6.47
C GLN A 195 25.37 -12.42 -7.60
N SER A 196 24.87 -12.42 -8.84
CA SER A 196 25.67 -12.81 -10.02
C SER A 196 26.85 -11.88 -10.22
N LEU A 197 26.62 -10.56 -10.13
CA LEU A 197 27.65 -9.54 -10.27
C LEU A 197 28.63 -9.52 -9.08
N ALA A 198 28.19 -9.88 -7.87
CA ALA A 198 29.08 -9.97 -6.70
C ALA A 198 30.19 -11.03 -6.86
N SER A 199 29.98 -12.03 -7.73
CA SER A 199 31.00 -13.04 -8.06
C SER A 199 32.05 -12.55 -9.07
N LEU A 200 31.90 -11.33 -9.61
CA LEU A 200 32.69 -10.78 -10.70
C LEU A 200 33.23 -9.38 -10.32
N PRO A 201 34.44 -9.28 -9.75
CA PRO A 201 35.00 -8.00 -9.34
C PRO A 201 35.57 -7.23 -10.54
N SER A 202 34.85 -6.21 -11.00
CA SER A 202 35.34 -5.13 -11.88
C SER A 202 34.65 -3.83 -11.48
N ASP A 203 35.32 -2.68 -11.64
CA ASP A 203 34.83 -1.38 -11.15
C ASP A 203 33.42 -1.04 -11.69
N VAL A 204 33.13 -1.41 -12.94
CA VAL A 204 31.80 -1.22 -13.56
C VAL A 204 30.74 -2.12 -12.90
N HIS A 205 31.13 -3.33 -12.48
CA HIS A 205 30.24 -4.25 -11.77
C HIS A 205 29.94 -3.74 -10.36
N VAL A 206 30.90 -3.07 -9.71
CA VAL A 206 30.70 -2.45 -8.39
C VAL A 206 29.64 -1.35 -8.45
N VAL A 207 29.68 -0.49 -9.47
CA VAL A 207 28.67 0.56 -9.69
C VAL A 207 27.29 -0.07 -9.94
N ALA A 208 27.19 -1.05 -10.84
CA ALA A 208 25.94 -1.75 -11.11
C ALA A 208 25.38 -2.44 -9.85
N CYS A 209 26.22 -3.12 -9.07
CA CYS A 209 25.84 -3.70 -7.78
C CYS A 209 25.35 -2.64 -6.79
N ALA A 210 26.01 -1.49 -6.69
CA ALA A 210 25.60 -0.42 -5.79
C ALA A 210 24.22 0.13 -6.18
N SER A 211 23.98 0.36 -7.48
CA SER A 211 22.69 0.82 -7.99
C SER A 211 21.57 -0.21 -7.74
N LEU A 212 21.81 -1.50 -7.96
CA LEU A 212 20.83 -2.55 -7.66
C LEU A 212 20.53 -2.66 -6.16
N ARG A 213 21.56 -2.52 -5.30
CA ARG A 213 21.36 -2.48 -3.84
C ARG A 213 20.58 -1.26 -3.39
N GLN A 214 20.72 -0.13 -4.09
CA GLN A 214 19.92 1.06 -3.80
C GLN A 214 18.45 0.83 -4.10
N ILE A 215 18.14 0.17 -5.22
CA ILE A 215 16.76 -0.22 -5.56
C ILE A 215 16.19 -1.18 -4.49
N LEU A 216 16.98 -2.14 -4.00
CA LEU A 216 16.55 -3.03 -2.91
C LEU A 216 16.26 -2.29 -1.60
N GLN A 217 16.99 -1.22 -1.28
CA GLN A 217 16.74 -0.43 -0.07
C GLN A 217 15.43 0.36 -0.14
N ASN A 218 14.98 0.72 -1.33
CA ASN A 218 13.70 1.40 -1.54
C ASN A 218 12.49 0.47 -1.35
N LEU A 219 12.72 -0.85 -1.29
CA LEU A 219 11.73 -1.92 -1.08
C LEU A 219 11.83 -2.50 0.35
N PRO A 220 11.39 -1.76 1.39
CA PRO A 220 11.38 -2.28 2.75
C PRO A 220 10.48 -3.52 2.86
N ASP A 221 10.79 -4.41 3.80
CA ASP A 221 9.89 -5.50 4.17
C ASP A 221 8.64 -4.89 4.81
N ILE A 222 7.49 -5.09 4.16
CA ILE A 222 6.14 -4.69 4.60
C ILE A 222 5.65 -5.72 5.63
#